data_AF-A0A7J2T9X9-F1
#
_entry.id   AF-A0A7J2T9X9-F1
#
_cell.length_a   1.000
_cell.length_b   1.000
_cell.length_c   1.000
_cell.angle_alpha   90.00
_cell.angle_beta   90.00
_cell.angle_gamma   90.00
#
_symmetry.space_group_name_H-M   'P 1'
#
loop_
_entity.id
_entity.type
_entity.pdbx_description
1 polymer ?
#
loop_
_entity_poly.entity_id
_entity_poly.type
_entity_poly.pdbx_seq_one_letter_code
_entity_poly.pdbx_strand_id
1 'polypeptide(L)'
;MGYLRDNYKEGIQPEAIFAIANSVITYLGMELIGRANLGEGALDMKTIDYKVVPVVDPIWLENYLKERGVFENFIRVTHKMLELKPADIEVEASRPERIEMEKYVLGSLGFSESDIRDLYRDLIELVKFRTERARRTGT
;
A
#
# COMPACT_ATOMS: atom_id res chain seq x y z
N MET A 1 -6.10 4.01 -20.57
CA MET A 1 -6.24 2.68 -19.94
C MET A 1 -4.86 2.03 -19.97
N GLY A 2 -4.22 1.85 -18.81
CA GLY A 2 -2.92 1.18 -18.75
C GLY A 2 -3.10 -0.31 -18.98
N TYR A 3 -2.41 -0.88 -19.96
CA TYR A 3 -2.43 -2.31 -20.20
C TYR A 3 -1.57 -3.01 -19.15
N LEU A 4 -2.13 -4.01 -18.47
CA LEU A 4 -1.34 -5.01 -17.76
C LEU A 4 -0.35 -5.63 -18.77
N ARG A 5 0.93 -5.69 -18.41
CA ARG A 5 1.94 -6.36 -19.25
C ARG A 5 1.49 -7.81 -19.49
N ASP A 6 1.87 -8.39 -20.63
CA ASP A 6 1.38 -9.70 -21.07
C ASP A 6 1.48 -10.80 -20.01
N ASN A 7 2.51 -10.74 -19.16
CA ASN A 7 2.76 -11.68 -18.05
C ASN A 7 1.69 -11.64 -16.93
N TYR A 8 0.88 -10.59 -16.87
CA TYR A 8 -0.20 -10.41 -15.88
C TYR A 8 -1.60 -10.58 -16.52
N LYS A 9 -1.68 -10.91 -17.82
CA LYS A 9 -2.94 -11.16 -18.52
C LYS A 9 -3.62 -12.46 -18.12
N GLU A 10 -2.91 -13.39 -17.49
CA GLU A 10 -3.43 -14.71 -17.09
C GLU A 10 -4.39 -14.69 -15.87
N GLY A 11 -4.92 -13.52 -15.49
CA GLY A 11 -6.06 -13.43 -14.58
C GLY A 11 -5.68 -13.38 -13.10
N ILE A 12 -4.81 -12.44 -12.74
CA ILE A 12 -4.64 -12.04 -11.33
C ILE A 12 -5.96 -11.45 -10.83
N GLN A 13 -6.38 -11.89 -9.65
CA GLN A 13 -7.57 -11.40 -8.99
C GLN A 13 -7.41 -9.91 -8.66
N PRO A 14 -8.38 -9.05 -9.02
CA PRO A 14 -8.32 -7.61 -8.75
C PRO A 14 -8.01 -7.27 -7.28
N GLU A 15 -8.43 -8.11 -6.35
CA GLU A 15 -8.19 -8.02 -4.92
C GLU A 15 -6.69 -8.12 -4.59
N ALA A 16 -5.93 -8.98 -5.26
CA ALA A 16 -4.49 -9.06 -5.05
C ALA A 16 -3.80 -7.75 -5.45
N ILE A 17 -4.17 -7.21 -6.61
CA ILE A 17 -3.66 -5.91 -7.09
C ILE A 17 -4.07 -4.79 -6.13
N PHE A 18 -5.33 -4.78 -5.69
CA PHE A 18 -5.83 -3.79 -4.75
C PHE A 18 -5.06 -3.84 -3.43
N ALA A 19 -4.91 -5.02 -2.81
CA ALA A 19 -4.23 -5.16 -1.53
C ALA A 19 -2.76 -4.73 -1.61
N ILE A 20 -2.07 -5.10 -2.70
CA ILE A 20 -0.66 -4.72 -2.91
C ILE A 20 -0.54 -3.20 -3.11
N ALA A 21 -1.38 -2.61 -3.95
CA ALA A 21 -1.36 -1.16 -4.18
C ALA A 21 -1.71 -0.35 -2.92
N ASN A 22 -2.51 -0.92 -2.01
CA ASN A 22 -2.90 -0.31 -0.74
C ASN A 22 -2.08 -0.80 0.46
N SER A 23 -0.99 -1.54 0.24
CA SER A 23 -0.08 -1.95 1.31
C SER A 23 0.81 -0.79 1.76
N VAL A 24 1.13 -0.76 3.04
CA VAL A 24 1.98 0.27 3.69
C VAL A 24 3.35 0.37 3.03
N ILE A 25 3.92 -0.73 2.52
CA ILE A 25 5.20 -0.69 1.82
C ILE A 25 5.13 0.12 0.52
N THR A 26 3.99 0.04 -0.19
CA THR A 26 3.74 0.80 -1.41
C THR A 26 3.67 2.29 -1.08
N TYR A 27 2.93 2.66 -0.01
CA TYR A 27 2.83 4.06 0.42
C TYR A 27 4.14 4.63 0.97
N LEU A 28 4.90 3.85 1.74
CA LEU A 28 6.24 4.23 2.18
C LEU A 28 7.17 4.47 1.00
N GLY A 29 7.15 3.56 0.02
CA GLY A 29 7.87 3.72 -1.24
C GLY A 29 7.49 5.02 -1.95
N MET A 30 6.19 5.29 -2.08
CA MET A 30 5.70 6.53 -2.66
C MET A 30 6.19 7.76 -1.89
N GLU A 31 6.15 7.77 -0.55
CA GLU A 31 6.62 8.93 0.21
C GLU A 31 8.13 9.16 0.16
N LEU A 32 8.92 8.10 0.06
CA LEU A 32 10.38 8.22 -0.03
C LEU A 32 10.85 8.62 -1.44
N ILE A 33 10.16 8.17 -2.48
CA ILE A 33 10.53 8.42 -3.88
C ILE A 33 9.86 9.67 -4.44
N GLY A 34 8.66 9.97 -3.98
CA GLY A 34 7.83 11.05 -4.48
C GLY A 34 8.48 12.41 -4.26
N ARG A 35 8.25 13.31 -5.22
CA ARG A 35 8.88 14.63 -5.25
C ARG A 35 7.92 15.63 -4.62
N ALA A 36 8.40 16.37 -3.62
CA ALA A 36 7.59 17.40 -2.94
C ALA A 36 7.63 18.77 -3.65
N ASN A 37 7.68 18.79 -4.98
CA ASN A 37 8.00 19.99 -5.76
C ASN A 37 6.79 20.87 -6.11
N LEU A 38 5.58 20.51 -5.67
CA LEU A 38 4.34 21.21 -6.07
C LEU A 38 3.83 22.25 -5.06
N GLY A 39 4.48 22.43 -3.90
CA GLY A 39 3.92 23.24 -2.81
C GLY A 39 2.75 22.55 -2.10
N GLU A 40 2.22 23.15 -1.03
CA GLU A 40 1.04 22.68 -0.25
C GLU A 40 1.09 21.25 0.32
N GLY A 41 2.25 20.59 0.27
CA GLY A 41 2.42 19.23 0.77
C GLY A 41 1.89 18.16 -0.17
N ALA A 42 1.58 18.54 -1.42
CA ALA A 42 1.24 17.60 -2.47
C ALA A 42 2.48 16.80 -2.91
N LEU A 43 2.30 15.49 -3.05
CA LEU A 43 3.31 14.59 -3.59
C LEU A 43 3.11 14.45 -5.10
N ASP A 44 4.13 14.81 -5.88
CA ASP A 44 4.15 14.51 -7.31
C ASP A 44 4.92 13.22 -7.57
N MET A 45 4.33 12.35 -8.38
CA MET A 45 4.88 11.08 -8.79
C MET A 45 4.86 11.02 -10.32
N LYS A 46 6.04 11.11 -10.96
CA LYS A 46 6.08 10.90 -12.42
C LYS A 46 5.87 9.42 -12.73
N THR A 47 5.37 9.10 -13.92
CA THR A 47 5.17 7.70 -14.37
C THR A 47 6.45 6.86 -14.27
N ILE A 48 7.63 7.49 -14.42
CA ILE A 48 8.92 6.82 -14.24
C ILE A 48 9.24 6.50 -12.78
N ASP A 49 8.75 7.29 -11.83
CA ASP A 49 9.03 7.14 -10.40
C ASP A 49 8.28 5.90 -9.85
N TYR A 50 7.09 5.58 -10.40
CA TYR A 50 6.37 4.34 -10.08
C TYR A 50 7.14 3.05 -10.42
N LYS A 51 8.15 3.10 -11.31
CA LYS A 51 8.94 1.92 -11.67
C LYS A 51 9.86 1.46 -10.54
N VAL A 52 10.15 2.34 -9.58
CA VAL A 52 11.07 2.06 -8.47
C VAL A 52 10.35 1.96 -7.13
N VAL A 53 9.03 2.16 -7.08
CA VAL A 53 8.23 1.94 -5.87
C VAL A 53 8.20 0.44 -5.55
N PRO A 54 8.65 0.02 -4.36
CA PRO A 54 8.57 -1.37 -3.96
C PRO A 54 7.12 -1.81 -3.83
N VAL A 55 6.80 -2.92 -4.49
CA VAL A 55 5.51 -3.61 -4.38
C VAL A 55 5.75 -5.11 -4.27
N VAL A 56 4.85 -5.82 -3.60
CA VAL A 56 4.88 -7.29 -3.58
C VAL A 56 4.51 -7.81 -4.97
N ASP A 57 5.19 -8.87 -5.44
CA ASP A 57 4.84 -9.51 -6.71
C ASP A 57 3.45 -10.18 -6.59
N PRO A 58 2.47 -9.78 -7.41
CA PRO A 58 1.11 -10.29 -7.29
C PRO A 58 0.97 -11.76 -7.71
N ILE A 59 1.77 -12.24 -8.68
CA ILE A 59 1.75 -13.66 -9.09
C ILE A 59 2.26 -14.52 -7.93
N TRP A 60 3.38 -14.09 -7.34
CA TRP A 60 3.97 -14.79 -6.21
C TRP A 60 3.02 -14.81 -5.00
N LEU A 61 2.43 -13.66 -4.65
CA LEU A 61 1.52 -13.55 -3.51
C LEU A 61 0.31 -14.49 -3.65
N GLU A 62 -0.35 -14.48 -4.82
CA GLU A 62 -1.48 -15.38 -5.05
C GLU A 62 -1.10 -16.85 -4.89
N ASN A 63 0.00 -17.28 -5.52
CA ASN A 63 0.46 -18.65 -5.43
C ASN A 63 0.79 -19.04 -3.99
N TYR A 64 1.52 -18.18 -3.27
CA TYR A 64 1.88 -18.38 -1.87
C TYR A 64 0.65 -18.58 -0.96
N LEU A 65 -0.40 -17.78 -1.18
CA LEU A 65 -1.64 -17.83 -0.41
C LEU A 65 -2.52 -19.03 -0.80
N LYS A 66 -2.57 -19.39 -2.08
CA LYS A 66 -3.28 -20.56 -2.61
C LYS A 66 -2.68 -21.86 -2.07
N GLU A 67 -1.35 -21.99 -2.10
CA GLU A 67 -0.62 -23.14 -1.56
C GLU A 67 -0.88 -23.37 -0.06
N ARG A 68 -1.13 -22.29 0.69
CA ARG A 68 -1.46 -22.34 2.12
C ARG A 68 -2.94 -22.49 2.42
N GLY A 69 -3.81 -22.54 1.40
CA GLY A 69 -5.25 -22.67 1.56
C GLY A 69 -5.92 -21.46 2.22
N VAL A 70 -5.28 -20.28 2.22
CA VAL A 70 -5.80 -19.06 2.86
C VAL A 70 -6.28 -18.00 1.87
N PHE A 71 -6.15 -18.27 0.57
CA PHE A 71 -6.47 -17.33 -0.49
C PHE A 71 -7.92 -16.81 -0.44
N GLU A 72 -8.90 -17.68 -0.20
CA GLU A 72 -10.31 -17.25 -0.10
C GLU A 72 -10.56 -16.32 1.11
N ASN A 73 -9.85 -16.54 2.23
CA ASN A 73 -9.94 -15.64 3.37
C ASN A 73 -9.30 -14.29 3.05
N PHE A 74 -8.16 -14.30 2.36
CA PHE A 74 -7.53 -13.08 1.86
C PHE A 74 -8.48 -12.26 0.97
N ILE A 75 -9.16 -12.90 0.01
CA ILE A 75 -10.17 -12.22 -0.84
C ILE A 75 -11.25 -11.57 0.02
N ARG A 76 -11.84 -12.31 0.96
CA ARG A 76 -12.87 -11.79 1.87
C ARG A 76 -12.40 -10.61 2.72
N VAL A 77 -11.18 -10.68 3.27
CA VAL A 77 -10.61 -9.59 4.06
C VAL A 77 -10.36 -8.35 3.19
N THR A 78 -9.88 -8.56 1.97
CA THR A 78 -9.65 -7.48 1.01
C THR A 78 -10.96 -6.80 0.60
N HIS A 79 -12.05 -7.56 0.41
CA HIS A 79 -13.39 -7.01 0.15
C HIS A 79 -13.88 -6.10 1.28
N LYS A 80 -13.66 -6.48 2.54
CA LYS A 80 -14.00 -5.61 3.68
C LYS A 80 -13.25 -4.29 3.63
N MET A 81 -11.99 -4.29 3.21
CA MET A 81 -11.23 -3.05 3.02
C MET A 81 -11.83 -2.21 1.89
N LEU A 82 -12.16 -2.84 0.74
CA LEU A 82 -12.77 -2.18 -0.42
C LEU A 82 -14.10 -1.45 -0.10
N GLU A 83 -14.87 -1.94 0.87
CA GLU A 83 -16.13 -1.32 1.30
C GLU A 83 -15.93 -0.05 2.13
N LEU A 84 -14.71 0.20 2.63
CA LEU A 84 -14.42 1.35 3.46
C LEU A 84 -14.33 2.63 2.64
N LYS A 85 -14.86 3.72 3.20
CA LYS A 85 -14.63 5.06 2.68
C LYS A 85 -13.25 5.54 3.10
N PRO A 86 -12.46 6.14 2.19
CA PRO A 86 -11.20 6.78 2.56
C PRO A 86 -11.40 7.80 3.69
N ALA A 87 -10.47 7.79 4.63
CA ALA A 87 -10.38 8.75 5.73
C ALA A 87 -8.95 9.32 5.83
N ASP A 88 -8.74 10.22 6.79
CA ASP A 88 -7.39 10.71 7.11
C ASP A 88 -6.46 9.56 7.50
N ILE A 89 -5.16 9.71 7.23
CA ILE A 89 -4.18 8.63 7.34
C ILE A 89 -4.10 8.03 8.75
N GLU A 90 -4.29 8.85 9.79
CA GLU A 90 -4.32 8.39 11.18
C GLU A 90 -5.52 7.47 11.45
N VAL A 91 -6.68 7.78 10.87
CA VAL A 91 -7.89 6.96 10.98
C VAL A 91 -7.69 5.68 10.20
N GLU A 92 -7.24 5.79 8.95
CA GLU A 92 -6.97 4.66 8.05
C GLU A 92 -6.00 3.65 8.67
N ALA A 93 -4.85 4.11 9.17
CA ALA A 93 -3.84 3.26 9.80
C ALA A 93 -4.33 2.56 11.08
N SER A 94 -5.35 3.12 11.75
CA SER A 94 -5.96 2.51 12.94
C SER A 94 -6.99 1.42 12.61
N ARG A 95 -7.45 1.34 11.35
CA ARG A 95 -8.52 0.42 10.96
C ARG A 95 -8.07 -1.04 11.07
N PRO A 96 -8.83 -1.90 11.76
CA PRO A 96 -8.48 -3.31 11.87
C PRO A 96 -8.46 -4.00 10.50
N GLU A 97 -9.31 -3.59 9.55
CA GLU A 97 -9.34 -4.16 8.19
C GLU A 97 -8.02 -3.97 7.45
N ARG A 98 -7.30 -2.86 7.69
CA ARG A 98 -5.98 -2.64 7.11
C ARG A 98 -4.96 -3.63 7.65
N ILE A 99 -4.88 -3.76 8.97
CA ILE A 99 -3.95 -4.69 9.61
C ILE A 99 -4.25 -6.13 9.18
N GLU A 100 -5.52 -6.52 9.13
CA GLU A 100 -5.93 -7.86 8.68
C GLU A 100 -5.55 -8.12 7.23
N MET A 101 -5.70 -7.15 6.32
CA MET A 101 -5.25 -7.27 4.93
C MET A 101 -3.73 -7.42 4.84
N GLU A 102 -2.98 -6.63 5.63
CA GLU A 102 -1.51 -6.61 5.62
C GLU A 102 -0.90 -7.89 6.16
N LYS A 103 -1.58 -8.58 7.08
CA LYS A 103 -1.18 -9.93 7.53
C LYS A 103 -1.09 -10.93 6.36
N TYR A 104 -1.85 -10.73 5.28
CA TYR A 104 -1.69 -11.52 4.07
C TYR A 104 -0.60 -10.98 3.17
N VAL A 105 -0.54 -9.67 2.96
CA VAL A 105 0.44 -9.06 2.05
C VAL A 105 1.85 -9.09 2.63
N LEU A 106 2.11 -8.37 3.73
CA LEU A 106 3.42 -8.33 4.36
C LEU A 106 3.68 -9.53 5.26
N GLY A 107 2.65 -10.11 5.87
CA GLY A 107 2.83 -11.35 6.64
C GLY A 107 3.29 -12.52 5.76
N SER A 108 2.96 -12.54 4.47
CA SER A 108 3.52 -13.53 3.52
C SER A 108 5.04 -13.40 3.36
N LEU A 109 5.58 -12.20 3.55
CA LEU A 109 7.02 -11.89 3.50
C LEU A 109 7.71 -12.07 4.87
N GLY A 110 6.98 -12.48 5.91
CA GLY A 110 7.51 -12.73 7.24
C GLY A 110 7.42 -11.56 8.22
N PHE A 111 6.73 -10.46 7.87
CA PHE A 111 6.49 -9.36 8.79
C PHE A 111 5.47 -9.75 9.85
N SER A 112 5.80 -9.47 11.12
CA SER A 112 4.87 -9.62 12.24
C SER A 112 3.84 -8.48 12.25
N GLU A 113 2.76 -8.65 13.02
CA GLU A 113 1.80 -7.58 13.22
C GLU A 113 2.44 -6.33 13.85
N SER A 114 3.40 -6.50 14.76
CA SER A 114 4.16 -5.38 15.32
C SER A 114 4.97 -4.64 14.26
N ASP A 115 5.63 -5.36 13.35
CA ASP A 115 6.39 -4.73 12.26
C ASP A 115 5.46 -3.92 11.35
N ILE A 116 4.29 -4.47 11.02
CA ILE A 116 3.28 -3.78 10.20
C ILE A 116 2.81 -2.49 10.89
N ARG A 117 2.53 -2.54 12.20
CA ARG A 117 2.12 -1.36 12.98
C ARG A 117 3.22 -0.30 13.05
N ASP A 118 4.47 -0.73 13.15
CA ASP A 118 5.62 0.16 13.13
C ASP A 118 5.77 0.86 11.77
N LEU A 119 5.62 0.12 10.66
CA LEU A 119 5.62 0.69 9.31
C LEU A 119 4.52 1.75 9.11
N TYR A 120 3.32 1.52 9.67
CA TYR A 120 2.24 2.53 9.62
C TYR A 120 2.57 3.77 10.45
N ARG A 121 3.22 3.62 11.61
CA ARG A 121 3.67 4.75 12.41
C ARG A 121 4.70 5.58 11.66
N ASP A 122 5.67 4.92 11.02
CA ASP A 122 6.70 5.58 10.23
C ASP A 122 6.08 6.31 9.01
N LEU A 123 5.09 5.69 8.35
CA LEU A 123 4.35 6.33 7.26
C LEU A 123 3.64 7.61 7.73
N ILE A 124 2.94 7.56 8.86
CA ILE A 124 2.27 8.74 9.44
C ILE A 124 3.30 9.84 9.75
N GLU A 125 4.45 9.47 10.27
CA GLU A 125 5.52 10.42 10.60
C GLU A 125 6.07 11.10 9.32
N LEU A 126 6.32 10.34 8.25
CA LEU A 126 6.74 10.88 6.96
C LEU A 126 5.70 11.86 6.38
N VAL A 127 4.41 11.49 6.43
CA VAL A 127 3.30 12.35 5.96
C VAL A 127 3.24 13.64 6.78
N LYS A 128 3.44 13.56 8.11
CA LYS A 128 3.50 14.74 8.99
C LYS A 128 4.68 15.63 8.64
N PHE A 129 5.88 15.09 8.48
CA PHE A 129 7.05 15.88 8.06
C PHE A 129 6.81 16.58 6.73
N ARG A 130 6.20 15.89 5.75
CA ARG A 130 5.86 16.47 4.45
C ARG A 130 4.89 17.65 4.58
N THR A 131 3.81 17.46 5.32
CA THR A 131 2.74 18.47 5.48
C THR A 131 3.19 19.66 6.34
N GLU A 132 4.00 19.45 7.38
CA GLU A 132 4.59 20.52 8.19
C GLU A 132 5.60 21.35 7.39
N ARG A 133 6.46 20.70 6.59
CA ARG A 133 7.41 21.42 5.74
C ARG A 133 6.67 22.34 4.76
N ALA A 134 5.60 21.86 4.16
CA ALA A 134 4.78 22.65 3.24
C ALA A 134 4.20 23.92 3.90
N ARG A 135 3.68 23.79 5.13
CA ARG A 135 3.16 24.93 5.91
C ARG A 135 4.22 25.99 6.18
N ARG A 136 5.48 25.58 6.40
CA ARG A 136 6.60 26.51 6.67
C ARG A 136 7.11 27.23 5.43
N THR A 137 6.97 26.65 4.25
CA THR A 137 7.41 27.23 2.97
C THR A 137 6.35 28.11 2.29
N GLY A 138 5.12 28.17 2.82
CA GLY A 138 4.02 28.99 2.31
C GLY A 138 3.90 30.39 2.92
N THR A 139 4.82 30.78 3.80
CA THR A 139 5.01 32.14 4.36
C THR A 139 6.26 32.79 3.80
#